data_AF-A0A8H7KAV9-F1
#
_entry.id   AF-A0A8H7KAV9-F1
#
_cell.length_a   1.000
_cell.length_b   1.000
_cell.length_c   1.000
_cell.angle_alpha   90.00
_cell.angle_beta   90.00
_cell.angle_gamma   90.00
#
_symmetry.space_group_name_H-M   'P 1'
#
loop_
_entity.id
_entity.type
_entity.pdbx_description
1 polymer ?
#
loop_
_entity_poly.entity_id
_entity_poly.type
_entity_poly.pdbx_seq_one_letter_code
_entity_poly.pdbx_strand_id
1 'polypeptide(L)'
;MKGLSLGWVIFSLPFLTTGSSIPYPDFDMESAQQPLMGFWEDPSSTSNFDGMSMADHVRRVQADLEEINALYNIDIAPRRYEATEGYHNSELKMLEGIDFDALDQDGKVDYIMLLRTFHNRQLNNLKLKKASREQFIIIIPFVDQLVGLLEARQDVKPLIAKDAAKTLNEITKSVIEVQAKVEGVASTSRKPLDIWPPKQLSSF
;
A
#
# COMPACT_ATOMS: atom_id res chain seq x y z
N MET A 1 -27.16 -16.01 15.83
CA MET A 1 -28.02 -16.04 14.63
C MET A 1 -28.77 -14.72 14.56
N LYS A 2 -28.64 -14.01 13.42
CA LYS A 2 -29.52 -12.94 12.89
C LYS A 2 -29.47 -11.60 13.69
N GLY A 3 -29.30 -10.41 13.14
CA GLY A 3 -29.38 -9.91 11.76
C GLY A 3 -30.15 -8.57 11.77
N LEU A 4 -29.47 -7.48 11.39
CA LEU A 4 -29.91 -6.17 10.83
C LEU A 4 -31.23 -5.49 11.26
N SER A 5 -31.18 -4.17 11.53
CA SER A 5 -31.84 -3.15 10.67
C SER A 5 -31.52 -1.71 11.12
N LEU A 6 -31.16 -0.86 10.15
CA LEU A 6 -31.05 0.61 10.24
C LEU A 6 -32.45 1.26 10.22
N GLY A 7 -32.59 2.48 10.76
CA GLY A 7 -33.79 3.29 10.65
C GLY A 7 -33.54 4.75 11.06
N TRP A 8 -33.77 5.67 10.11
CA TRP A 8 -33.50 7.10 10.12
C TRP A 8 -34.44 7.89 11.04
N VAL A 9 -33.99 9.01 11.62
CA VAL A 9 -34.88 10.03 12.22
C VAL A 9 -34.58 11.41 11.64
N ILE A 10 -35.58 11.94 10.95
CA ILE A 10 -35.73 13.30 10.43
C ILE A 10 -36.25 14.16 11.59
N PHE A 11 -35.80 15.41 11.73
CA PHE A 11 -36.50 16.38 12.60
C PHE A 11 -36.74 17.71 11.88
N SER A 12 -38.01 18.08 11.88
CA SER A 12 -38.61 19.28 11.29
C SER A 12 -38.67 20.42 12.31
N LEU A 13 -38.51 21.64 11.81
CA LEU A 13 -38.57 22.96 12.47
C LEU A 13 -39.85 23.21 13.30
N PRO A 14 -39.82 24.26 14.15
CA PRO A 14 -40.92 25.19 14.22
C PRO A 14 -40.52 26.62 13.84
N PHE A 15 -41.42 27.24 13.08
CA PHE A 15 -41.48 28.62 12.63
C PHE A 15 -42.24 29.44 13.68
N LEU A 16 -41.71 30.60 14.09
CA LEU A 16 -42.48 31.64 14.77
C LEU A 16 -42.11 33.02 14.22
N THR A 17 -43.11 33.66 13.67
CA THR A 17 -43.18 35.08 13.30
C THR A 17 -43.65 35.88 14.51
N THR A 18 -43.05 37.04 14.78
CA THR A 18 -43.75 38.30 15.13
C THR A 18 -42.74 39.44 14.98
N GLY A 19 -43.11 40.45 14.21
CA GLY A 19 -42.29 41.64 13.99
C GLY A 19 -42.31 42.61 15.17
N SER A 20 -41.20 43.34 15.33
CA SER A 20 -41.20 44.69 15.90
C SER A 20 -40.02 45.46 15.30
N SER A 21 -40.33 46.65 14.81
CA SER A 21 -39.45 47.60 14.14
C SER A 21 -38.40 48.17 15.09
N ILE A 22 -37.13 48.13 14.70
CA ILE A 22 -36.06 48.94 15.28
C ILE A 22 -35.49 49.79 14.12
N PRO A 23 -35.28 51.11 14.30
CA PRO A 23 -34.87 51.99 13.22
C PRO A 23 -33.40 51.77 12.85
N TYR A 24 -33.12 51.72 11.54
CA TYR A 24 -31.74 51.73 11.03
C TYR A 24 -31.19 53.16 11.10
N PRO A 25 -29.98 53.38 11.64
CA PRO A 25 -29.25 54.60 11.34
C PRO A 25 -28.80 54.55 9.87
N ASP A 26 -28.98 55.67 9.16
CA ASP A 26 -28.51 55.87 7.79
C ASP A 26 -27.02 55.52 7.70
N PHE A 27 -26.70 54.46 6.98
CA PHE A 27 -25.32 54.09 6.65
C PHE A 27 -25.16 54.31 5.15
N ASP A 28 -24.35 55.30 4.80
CA ASP A 28 -24.10 55.77 3.45
C ASP A 28 -23.71 54.62 2.50
N MET A 29 -24.45 54.51 1.39
CA MET A 29 -24.30 53.49 0.36
C MET A 29 -23.17 53.83 -0.64
N GLU A 30 -21.98 54.22 -0.17
CA GLU A 30 -20.87 54.60 -1.06
C GLU A 30 -19.45 54.37 -0.54
N SER A 31 -19.19 53.39 0.34
CA SER A 31 -17.81 52.94 0.58
C SER A 31 -17.73 51.61 1.33
N ALA A 32 -17.64 50.48 0.63
CA ALA A 32 -16.83 49.31 1.00
C ALA A 32 -17.15 48.13 0.08
N GLN A 33 -16.67 48.22 -1.15
CA GLN A 33 -16.46 47.04 -1.98
C GLN A 33 -15.28 46.24 -1.39
N GLN A 34 -15.53 45.28 -0.50
CA GLN A 34 -14.58 44.21 -0.19
C GLN A 34 -15.35 42.91 0.11
N PRO A 35 -15.05 41.79 -0.57
CA PRO A 35 -15.78 40.54 -0.42
C PRO A 35 -15.47 39.85 0.93
N LEU A 36 -16.54 39.42 1.62
CA LEU A 36 -16.48 38.57 2.82
C LEU A 36 -16.08 37.13 2.46
N MET A 37 -14.85 36.92 2.01
CA MET A 37 -14.17 35.62 2.06
C MET A 37 -13.09 35.71 3.14
N GLY A 38 -13.37 35.20 4.33
CA GLY A 38 -12.39 35.24 5.42
C GLY A 38 -12.86 34.58 6.71
N PHE A 39 -13.70 33.53 6.62
CA PHE A 39 -14.26 32.87 7.80
C PHE A 39 -13.95 31.36 7.88
N TRP A 40 -13.15 30.80 6.96
CA TRP A 40 -12.72 29.39 6.99
C TRP A 40 -11.22 29.18 6.70
N GLU A 41 -10.36 30.10 7.13
CA GLU A 41 -8.94 29.77 7.31
C GLU A 41 -8.71 29.56 8.80
N ASP A 42 -8.63 28.29 9.21
CA ASP A 42 -7.97 27.90 10.46
C ASP A 42 -6.49 27.66 10.12
N PRO A 43 -5.56 28.56 10.48
CA PRO A 43 -4.16 28.35 10.24
C PRO A 43 -3.58 27.52 11.38
N SER A 44 -3.87 26.22 11.43
CA SER A 44 -2.88 25.30 11.97
C SER A 44 -1.64 25.47 11.09
N SER A 45 -0.62 26.08 11.67
CA SER A 45 0.56 26.59 11.00
C SER A 45 1.29 25.47 10.26
N THR A 46 1.04 25.34 8.96
CA THR A 46 1.85 24.48 8.10
C THR A 46 3.21 25.15 7.93
N SER A 47 4.19 24.66 8.67
CA SER A 47 5.60 24.94 8.45
C SER A 47 5.95 24.52 7.02
N ASN A 48 5.94 25.50 6.11
CA ASN A 48 6.06 25.30 4.67
C ASN A 48 7.51 24.91 4.33
N PHE A 49 7.71 23.66 3.94
CA PHE A 49 8.88 23.27 3.16
C PHE A 49 8.46 23.41 1.68
N ASP A 50 9.02 24.39 0.98
CA ASP A 50 8.72 24.70 -0.43
C ASP A 50 7.23 25.01 -0.76
N GLY A 51 6.47 25.47 0.24
CA GLY A 51 5.03 25.74 0.11
C GLY A 51 4.13 24.51 0.27
N MET A 52 4.69 23.36 0.63
CA MET A 52 3.98 22.10 0.85
C MET A 52 4.01 21.73 2.35
N SER A 53 2.84 21.43 2.92
CA SER A 53 2.73 20.94 4.30
C SER A 53 3.29 19.51 4.43
N MET A 54 3.71 19.12 5.63
CA MET A 54 4.08 17.71 5.91
C MET A 54 2.92 16.76 5.60
N ALA A 55 1.67 17.18 5.83
CA ALA A 55 0.49 16.41 5.47
C ALA A 55 0.33 16.22 3.94
N ASP A 56 0.73 17.24 3.16
CA ASP A 56 0.74 17.13 1.70
C ASP A 56 1.86 16.20 1.22
N HIS A 57 3.00 16.21 1.91
CA HIS A 57 4.08 15.26 1.67
C HIS A 57 3.63 13.80 1.90
N VAL A 58 2.90 13.53 2.99
CA VAL A 58 2.30 12.20 3.24
C VAL A 58 1.40 11.79 2.08
N ARG A 59 0.52 12.70 1.61
CA ARG A 59 -0.41 12.42 0.51
C ARG A 59 0.32 12.14 -0.81
N ARG A 60 1.37 12.91 -1.12
CA ARG A 60 2.24 12.64 -2.27
C ARG A 60 2.87 11.25 -2.16
N VAL A 61 3.48 10.94 -1.02
CA VAL A 61 4.13 9.64 -0.81
C VAL A 61 3.14 8.49 -0.98
N GLN A 62 1.90 8.65 -0.51
CA GLN A 62 0.86 7.65 -0.71
C GLN A 62 0.50 7.48 -2.19
N ALA A 63 0.26 8.57 -2.92
CA ALA A 63 -0.06 8.53 -4.35
C ALA A 63 1.05 7.88 -5.17
N ASP A 64 2.31 8.25 -4.90
CA ASP A 64 3.48 7.68 -5.57
C ASP A 64 3.61 6.17 -5.31
N LEU A 65 3.32 5.72 -4.09
CA LEU A 65 3.31 4.29 -3.77
C LEU A 65 2.17 3.52 -4.43
N GLU A 66 1.01 4.14 -4.60
CA GLU A 66 -0.10 3.55 -5.34
C GLU A 66 0.30 3.36 -6.81
N GLU A 67 0.95 4.36 -7.42
CA GLU A 67 1.44 4.27 -8.79
C GLU A 67 2.55 3.22 -8.95
N ILE A 68 3.55 3.20 -8.06
CA ILE A 68 4.62 2.20 -8.09
C ILE A 68 4.04 0.79 -7.97
N ASN A 69 3.09 0.57 -7.07
CA ASN A 69 2.47 -0.76 -6.92
C ASN A 69 1.59 -1.14 -8.12
N ALA A 70 0.90 -0.17 -8.74
CA ALA A 70 0.08 -0.40 -9.92
C ALA A 70 0.95 -0.74 -11.14
N LEU A 71 2.05 -0.01 -11.34
CA LEU A 71 2.96 -0.23 -12.45
C LEU A 71 3.74 -1.54 -12.25
N TYR A 72 4.33 -1.76 -11.07
CA TYR A 72 5.09 -2.96 -10.73
C TYR A 72 4.22 -4.00 -10.00
N ASN A 73 3.18 -4.47 -10.68
CA ASN A 73 2.24 -5.46 -10.12
C ASN A 73 2.87 -6.85 -9.87
N ILE A 74 4.08 -7.12 -10.37
CA ILE A 74 4.71 -8.45 -10.26
C ILE A 74 5.52 -8.51 -8.95
N ASP A 75 5.01 -9.22 -7.95
CA ASP A 75 5.64 -9.35 -6.61
C ASP A 75 7.05 -9.96 -6.63
N ILE A 76 7.33 -10.85 -7.59
CA ILE A 76 8.56 -11.63 -7.62
C ILE A 76 9.63 -10.98 -8.51
N ALA A 77 9.26 -9.95 -9.28
CA ALA A 77 10.17 -9.31 -10.23
C ALA A 77 11.29 -8.57 -9.50
N PRO A 78 12.57 -8.78 -9.86
CA PRO A 78 13.71 -8.12 -9.23
C PRO A 78 13.64 -6.59 -9.41
N ARG A 79 13.20 -6.14 -10.59
CA ARG A 79 13.04 -4.72 -10.93
C ARG A 79 12.13 -3.99 -9.96
N ARG A 80 11.07 -4.64 -9.47
CA ARG A 80 10.17 -4.06 -8.48
C ARG A 80 10.90 -3.75 -7.18
N TYR A 81 11.71 -4.69 -6.69
CA TYR A 81 12.45 -4.51 -5.45
C TYR A 81 13.39 -3.31 -5.55
N GLU A 82 14.14 -3.23 -6.66
CA GLU A 82 15.08 -2.12 -6.91
C GLU A 82 14.36 -0.77 -7.01
N ALA A 83 13.24 -0.70 -7.75
CA ALA A 83 12.46 0.52 -7.87
C ALA A 83 11.87 0.97 -6.51
N THR A 84 11.30 0.05 -5.74
CA THR A 84 10.68 0.35 -4.45
C THR A 84 11.72 0.71 -3.39
N GLU A 85 12.86 0.03 -3.37
CA GLU A 85 14.00 0.34 -2.49
C GLU A 85 14.62 1.69 -2.84
N GLY A 86 14.81 1.96 -4.13
CA GLY A 86 15.29 3.25 -4.63
C GLY A 86 14.40 4.41 -4.19
N TYR A 87 13.08 4.26 -4.36
CA TYR A 87 12.10 5.25 -3.93
C TYR A 87 12.14 5.50 -2.41
N HIS A 88 12.11 4.46 -1.58
CA HIS A 88 12.17 4.65 -0.13
C HIS A 88 13.48 5.30 0.33
N ASN A 89 14.60 4.99 -0.32
CA ASN A 89 15.89 5.60 -0.01
C ASN A 89 15.97 7.07 -0.50
N SER A 90 15.36 7.42 -1.63
CA SER A 90 15.30 8.82 -2.08
C SER A 90 14.42 9.66 -1.17
N GLU A 91 13.27 9.12 -0.74
CA GLU A 91 12.39 9.79 0.22
C GLU A 91 13.09 10.01 1.55
N LEU A 92 13.77 9.00 2.10
CA LEU A 92 14.54 9.15 3.34
C LEU A 92 15.58 10.28 3.24
N LYS A 93 16.32 10.36 2.13
CA LYS A 93 17.28 11.45 1.90
C LYS A 93 16.62 12.83 1.80
N MET A 94 15.44 12.91 1.19
CA MET A 94 14.68 14.16 1.13
C MET A 94 14.23 14.58 2.53
N LEU A 95 13.72 13.64 3.34
CA LEU A 95 13.31 13.92 4.71
C LEU A 95 14.49 14.31 5.63
N GLU A 96 15.67 13.69 5.48
CA GLU A 96 16.87 14.06 6.24
C GLU A 96 17.30 15.52 6.03
N GLY A 97 16.92 16.14 4.90
CA GLY A 97 17.18 17.55 4.60
C GLY A 97 16.19 18.53 5.22
N ILE A 98 15.13 18.05 5.87
CA ILE A 98 14.10 18.90 6.49
C ILE A 98 14.53 19.27 7.92
N ASP A 99 14.47 20.56 8.25
CA ASP A 99 14.74 21.02 9.61
C ASP A 99 13.60 20.61 10.56
N PHE A 100 13.87 19.62 11.41
CA PHE A 100 12.91 19.08 12.38
C PHE A 100 12.40 20.13 13.35
N ASP A 101 13.24 21.10 13.75
CA ASP A 101 12.88 22.05 14.80
C ASP A 101 11.93 23.13 14.28
N ALA A 102 12.01 23.44 12.98
CA ALA A 102 11.14 24.37 12.27
C ALA A 102 9.72 23.82 12.02
N LEU A 103 9.48 22.52 12.24
CA LEU A 103 8.16 21.91 12.06
C LEU A 103 7.22 22.21 13.23
N ASP A 104 5.94 22.36 12.89
CA ASP A 104 4.85 22.40 13.88
C ASP A 104 4.70 21.04 14.60
N GLN A 105 4.00 21.00 15.74
CA GLN A 105 3.82 19.79 16.53
C GLN A 105 3.20 18.65 15.71
N ASP A 106 2.19 18.94 14.89
CA ASP A 106 1.58 17.94 13.99
C ASP A 106 2.56 17.50 12.90
N GLY A 107 3.30 18.44 12.31
CA GLY A 107 4.35 18.14 11.33
C GLY A 107 5.50 17.30 11.89
N LYS A 108 5.85 17.49 13.17
CA LYS A 108 6.85 16.68 13.89
C LYS A 108 6.37 15.25 14.09
N VAL A 109 5.09 15.04 14.43
CA VAL A 109 4.51 13.70 14.54
C VAL A 109 4.56 13.00 13.19
N ASP A 110 4.11 13.67 12.13
CA ASP A 110 4.08 13.12 10.78
C ASP A 110 5.48 12.79 10.27
N TYR A 111 6.46 13.67 10.52
CA TYR A 111 7.87 13.43 10.19
C TYR A 111 8.40 12.15 10.86
N ILE A 112 8.15 11.98 12.17
CA ILE A 112 8.61 10.79 12.90
C ILE A 112 7.89 9.54 12.39
N MET A 113 6.58 9.61 12.14
CA MET A 113 5.80 8.48 11.62
C MET A 113 6.31 8.05 10.23
N LEU A 114 6.55 9.01 9.33
CA LEU A 114 7.09 8.78 7.99
C LEU A 114 8.50 8.22 8.02
N LEU A 115 9.47 8.97 8.59
CA LEU A 115 10.88 8.64 8.53
C LEU A 115 11.19 7.38 9.33
N ARG A 116 10.79 7.38 10.61
CA ARG A 116 11.25 6.37 11.55
C ARG A 116 10.48 5.07 11.41
N THR A 117 9.17 5.15 11.23
CA THR A 117 8.30 3.97 11.33
C THR A 117 7.98 3.42 9.96
N PHE A 118 7.48 4.24 9.05
CA PHE A 118 6.98 3.76 7.77
C PHE A 118 8.11 3.31 6.85
N HIS A 119 9.04 4.19 6.47
CA HIS A 119 10.09 3.89 5.50
C HIS A 119 11.02 2.75 5.96
N ASN A 120 11.46 2.78 7.22
CA ASN A 120 12.29 1.71 7.78
C ASN A 120 11.57 0.36 7.80
N ARG A 121 10.28 0.34 8.15
CA ARG A 121 9.48 -0.89 8.14
C ARG A 121 9.35 -1.43 6.71
N GLN A 122 9.13 -0.56 5.73
CA GLN A 122 9.02 -0.98 4.33
C GLN A 122 10.33 -1.54 3.80
N LEU A 123 11.47 -0.89 4.08
CA LEU A 123 12.78 -1.42 3.72
C LEU A 123 13.05 -2.78 4.39
N ASN A 124 12.68 -2.95 5.66
CA ASN A 124 12.83 -4.24 6.34
C ASN A 124 11.93 -5.32 5.72
N ASN A 125 10.68 -4.99 5.39
CA ASN A 125 9.77 -5.90 4.69
C ASN A 125 10.34 -6.33 3.33
N LEU A 126 10.94 -5.41 2.57
CA LEU A 126 11.59 -5.72 1.29
C LEU A 126 12.76 -6.69 1.48
N LYS A 127 13.60 -6.48 2.50
CA LYS A 127 14.69 -7.41 2.84
C LYS A 127 14.19 -8.81 3.14
N LEU A 128 13.12 -8.93 3.94
CA LEU A 128 12.51 -10.22 4.25
C LEU A 128 11.97 -10.91 2.99
N LYS A 129 11.26 -10.17 2.13
CA LYS A 129 10.74 -10.71 0.85
C LYS A 129 11.87 -11.19 -0.07
N LYS A 130 12.98 -10.45 -0.15
CA LYS A 130 14.15 -10.84 -0.94
C LYS A 130 14.77 -12.14 -0.42
N ALA A 131 14.94 -12.27 0.89
CA ALA A 131 15.43 -13.50 1.51
C ALA A 131 14.48 -14.69 1.27
N SER A 132 13.16 -14.46 1.35
CA SER A 132 12.18 -15.49 1.01
C SER A 132 12.25 -15.90 -0.46
N ARG A 133 12.43 -14.95 -1.40
CA ARG A 133 12.59 -15.26 -2.83
C ARG A 133 13.76 -16.20 -3.09
N GLU A 134 14.91 -15.95 -2.45
CA GLU A 134 16.10 -16.81 -2.60
C GLU A 134 15.82 -18.26 -2.17
N GLN A 135 15.00 -18.45 -1.13
CA GLN A 135 14.57 -19.78 -0.68
C GLN A 135 13.60 -20.43 -1.68
N PHE A 136 12.67 -19.66 -2.25
CA PHE A 136 11.66 -20.17 -3.19
C PHE A 136 12.22 -20.51 -4.57
N ILE A 137 13.27 -19.82 -5.02
CA ILE A 137 13.92 -20.08 -6.32
C ILE A 137 14.39 -21.53 -6.44
N ILE A 138 14.82 -22.15 -5.34
CA ILE A 138 15.26 -23.56 -5.32
C ILE A 138 14.10 -24.51 -5.66
N ILE A 139 12.88 -24.16 -5.25
CA ILE A 139 11.68 -24.99 -5.41
C ILE A 139 11.03 -24.73 -6.78
N ILE A 140 11.15 -23.51 -7.30
CA ILE A 140 10.43 -23.05 -8.49
C ILE A 140 11.42 -22.48 -9.53
N PRO A 141 12.15 -23.35 -10.26
CA PRO A 141 13.24 -22.93 -11.15
C PRO A 141 12.79 -22.20 -12.43
N PHE A 142 11.48 -22.08 -12.68
CA PHE A 142 10.93 -21.42 -13.87
C PHE A 142 10.50 -19.97 -13.65
N VAL A 143 10.61 -19.47 -12.42
CA VAL A 143 10.16 -18.12 -12.05
C VAL A 143 10.85 -17.04 -12.90
N ASP A 144 12.16 -17.16 -13.12
CA ASP A 144 12.90 -16.11 -13.83
C ASP A 144 12.49 -15.99 -15.31
N GLN A 145 12.18 -17.11 -15.96
CA GLN A 145 11.67 -17.11 -17.34
C GLN A 145 10.29 -16.45 -17.43
N LEU A 146 9.42 -16.73 -16.46
CA LEU A 146 8.08 -16.15 -16.39
C LEU A 146 8.16 -14.64 -16.13
N VAL A 147 8.99 -14.23 -15.17
CA VAL A 147 9.24 -12.81 -14.86
C VAL A 147 9.75 -12.06 -16.10
N GLY A 148 10.70 -12.62 -16.86
CA GLY A 148 11.20 -12.00 -18.07
C GLY A 148 10.12 -11.73 -19.13
N LEU A 149 9.17 -12.66 -19.30
CA LEU A 149 8.03 -12.46 -20.21
C LEU A 149 7.07 -11.37 -19.72
N LEU A 150 6.81 -11.33 -18.42
CA LEU A 150 5.93 -10.31 -17.84
C LEU A 150 6.57 -8.91 -17.88
N GLU A 151 7.88 -8.80 -17.62
CA GLU A 151 8.61 -7.55 -17.76
C GLU A 151 8.65 -7.07 -19.22
N ALA A 152 8.83 -7.98 -20.20
CA ALA A 152 8.78 -7.61 -21.61
C ALA A 152 7.40 -7.05 -22.02
N ARG A 153 6.32 -7.58 -21.43
CA ARG A 153 4.96 -7.05 -21.61
C ARG A 153 4.81 -5.67 -20.97
N GLN A 154 5.34 -5.49 -19.76
CA GLN A 154 5.32 -4.21 -19.06
C GLN A 154 6.08 -3.12 -19.83
N ASP A 155 7.20 -3.47 -20.47
CA ASP A 155 8.00 -2.57 -21.32
C ASP A 155 7.40 -2.32 -22.72
N VAL A 156 6.23 -2.90 -23.03
CA VAL A 156 5.57 -2.82 -24.35
C VAL A 156 6.53 -3.21 -25.50
N LYS A 157 7.42 -4.18 -25.24
CA LYS A 157 8.38 -4.65 -26.25
C LYS A 157 7.64 -5.45 -27.33
N PRO A 158 8.04 -5.32 -28.62
CA PRO A 158 7.45 -6.11 -29.69
C PRO A 158 7.72 -7.59 -29.43
N LEU A 159 6.64 -8.36 -29.32
CA LEU A 159 6.70 -9.77 -28.94
C LEU A 159 6.58 -10.66 -30.18
N ILE A 160 7.54 -11.56 -30.38
CA ILE A 160 7.47 -12.62 -31.39
C ILE A 160 6.66 -13.78 -30.81
N ALA A 161 5.43 -13.96 -31.29
CA ALA A 161 4.49 -14.96 -30.76
C ALA A 161 5.07 -16.39 -30.71
N LYS A 162 5.87 -16.77 -31.71
CA LYS A 162 6.49 -18.10 -31.80
C LYS A 162 7.46 -18.36 -30.65
N ASP A 163 8.26 -17.38 -30.27
CA ASP A 163 9.27 -17.56 -29.24
C ASP A 163 8.65 -17.50 -27.83
N ALA A 164 7.65 -16.63 -27.63
CA ALA A 164 6.85 -16.63 -26.41
C ALA A 164 6.10 -17.95 -26.18
N ALA A 165 5.58 -18.57 -27.24
CA ALA A 165 4.91 -19.87 -27.16
C ALA A 165 5.90 -21.00 -26.80
N LYS A 166 7.12 -20.97 -27.33
CA LYS A 166 8.17 -21.93 -26.95
C LYS A 166 8.52 -21.79 -25.47
N THR A 167 8.79 -20.58 -25.00
CA THR A 167 9.12 -20.33 -23.59
C THR A 167 8.00 -20.78 -22.66
N LEU A 168 6.73 -20.55 -23.02
CA LEU A 168 5.59 -21.01 -22.22
C LEU A 168 5.47 -22.54 -22.19
N ASN A 169 5.78 -23.21 -23.30
CA ASN A 169 5.80 -24.67 -23.36
C ASN A 169 6.92 -25.26 -22.51
N GLU A 170 8.11 -24.65 -22.50
CA GLU A 170 9.23 -25.04 -21.63
C GLU A 170 8.89 -24.86 -20.15
N ILE A 171 8.26 -23.73 -19.79
CA ILE A 171 7.74 -23.51 -18.43
C ILE A 171 6.75 -24.61 -18.05
N THR A 172 5.80 -24.94 -18.94
CA THR A 172 4.80 -26.00 -18.68
C THR A 172 5.46 -27.36 -18.40
N LYS A 173 6.52 -27.72 -19.14
CA LYS A 173 7.29 -28.94 -18.88
C LYS A 173 7.98 -28.91 -17.51
N SER A 174 8.57 -27.78 -17.14
CA SER A 174 9.23 -27.62 -15.83
C SER A 174 8.24 -27.71 -14.67
N VAL A 175 7.01 -27.20 -14.84
CA VAL A 175 5.93 -27.33 -13.84
C VAL A 175 5.58 -28.81 -13.62
N ILE A 176 5.42 -29.57 -14.70
CA ILE A 176 5.12 -31.02 -14.62
C ILE A 176 6.25 -31.77 -13.91
N GLU A 177 7.51 -31.42 -14.18
CA GLU A 177 8.67 -32.04 -13.53
C GLU A 177 8.71 -31.73 -12.02
N VAL A 178 8.45 -30.47 -11.64
CA VAL A 178 8.38 -30.06 -10.23
C VAL A 178 7.21 -30.76 -9.53
N GLN A 179 6.04 -30.84 -10.17
CA GLN A 179 4.89 -31.56 -9.63
C GLN A 179 5.21 -33.04 -9.38
N ALA A 180 5.85 -33.71 -10.34
CA ALA A 180 6.25 -35.11 -10.20
C ALA A 180 7.26 -35.30 -9.04
N LYS A 181 8.21 -34.37 -8.86
CA LYS A 181 9.15 -34.38 -7.73
C LYS A 181 8.44 -34.22 -6.39
N VAL A 182 7.47 -33.30 -6.29
CA VAL A 182 6.69 -33.07 -5.07
C VAL A 182 5.81 -34.29 -4.73
N GLU A 183 5.12 -34.87 -5.71
CA GLU A 183 4.27 -36.06 -5.53
C GLU A 183 5.08 -37.32 -5.18
N GLY A 184 6.26 -37.48 -5.78
CA GLY A 184 7.21 -38.55 -5.45
C GLY A 184 7.70 -38.48 -3.99
N VAL A 185 7.99 -37.28 -3.48
CA VAL A 185 8.33 -37.06 -2.07
C VAL A 185 7.12 -37.31 -1.16
N ALA A 186 5.93 -36.87 -1.57
CA ALA A 186 4.69 -37.06 -0.81
C ALA A 186 4.25 -38.54 -0.68
N SER A 187 4.60 -39.39 -1.65
CA SER A 187 4.36 -40.85 -1.56
C SER A 187 5.36 -41.55 -0.63
N THR A 188 6.59 -41.03 -0.51
CA THR A 188 7.63 -41.55 0.39
C THR A 188 7.35 -41.19 1.86
N SER A 189 6.78 -40.00 2.13
CA SER A 189 6.42 -39.57 3.48
C SER A 189 5.05 -40.08 3.97
N ARG A 190 4.24 -40.68 3.08
CA ARG A 190 2.96 -41.35 3.41
C ARG A 190 3.15 -42.81 3.86
N LYS A 191 4.35 -43.20 4.32
CA LYS A 191 4.44 -44.39 5.16
C LYS A 191 3.62 -44.09 6.43
N PRO A 192 2.60 -44.89 6.76
CA PRO A 192 1.89 -44.73 8.02
C PRO A 192 2.94 -44.70 9.12
N LEU A 193 2.87 -43.71 10.00
CA LEU A 193 3.66 -43.75 11.23
C LEU A 193 3.23 -45.03 11.95
N ASP A 194 4.08 -46.06 11.92
CA ASP A 194 3.87 -47.32 12.65
C ASP A 194 3.90 -47.00 14.15
N ILE A 195 2.77 -46.50 14.66
CA ILE A 195 2.52 -46.36 16.09
C ILE A 195 2.17 -47.77 16.58
N TRP A 196 3.23 -48.57 16.78
CA TRP A 196 3.22 -49.84 17.51
C TRP A 196 3.55 -49.55 18.99
N PRO A 197 2.99 -50.28 20.00
CA PRO A 197 2.23 -51.53 19.92
C PRO A 197 0.71 -51.40 20.16
N PRO A 198 -0.10 -52.34 19.65
CA PRO A 198 -1.44 -52.55 20.19
C PRO A 198 -1.29 -53.07 21.63
N LYS A 199 -1.66 -52.25 22.61
CA LYS A 199 -1.90 -52.76 23.96
C LYS A 199 -3.02 -53.78 23.84
N GLN A 200 -2.66 -55.06 23.91
CA GLN A 200 -3.59 -56.15 24.18
C GLN A 200 -4.23 -55.83 25.53
N LEU A 201 -5.47 -55.35 25.52
CA LEU A 201 -6.30 -55.32 26.72
C LEU A 201 -6.71 -56.77 26.99
N SER A 202 -5.85 -57.51 27.68
CA SER A 202 -6.22 -58.77 28.30
C SER A 202 -7.20 -58.46 29.43
N SER A 203 -8.45 -58.85 29.22
CA SER A 203 -9.44 -59.02 30.28
C SER A 203 -8.92 -60.02 31.31
N PHE A 204 -8.63 -59.54 32.52
CA PHE A 204 -8.62 -60.29 33.78
C PHE A 204 -9.08 -59.37 34.90
#